data_AF-A0A7V3T0R9-F1
#
_entry.id   AF-A0A7V3T0R9-F1
#
_cell.length_a   1.000
_cell.length_b   1.000
_cell.length_c   1.000
_cell.angle_alpha   90.00
_cell.angle_beta   90.00
_cell.angle_gamma   90.00
#
_symmetry.space_group_name_H-M   'P 1'
#
loop_
_entity.id
_entity.type
_entity.pdbx_description
1 polymer ?
#
loop_
_entity_poly.entity_id
_entity_poly.type
_entity_poly.pdbx_seq_one_letter_code
_entity_poly.pdbx_strand_id
1 'polypeptide(L)' 'LKYDRIYIYEYETPRQLRAMLRDYINKYNTYRPHSSINGEYPAKFYLDNQVHVIAS' A
#
# COMPACT_ATOMS: atom_id res chain seq x y z
N LEU A 1 -8.24 4.17 -1.45
CA LEU A 1 -8.18 4.59 -0.02
C LEU A 1 -9.22 5.64 0.32
N LYS A 2 -9.08 6.88 -0.19
CA LYS A 2 -9.99 7.99 0.14
C LYS A 2 -11.46 7.63 -0.17
N TYR A 3 -11.72 7.23 -1.40
CA TYR A 3 -13.04 6.78 -1.83
C TYR A 3 -13.40 5.40 -1.26
N ASP A 4 -12.49 4.42 -1.28
CA ASP A 4 -12.81 3.04 -0.90
C ASP A 4 -12.99 2.80 0.62
N ARG A 5 -12.45 3.70 1.46
CA ARG A 5 -12.37 3.49 2.92
C ARG A 5 -12.79 4.73 3.70
N ILE A 6 -12.20 5.89 3.44
CA ILE A 6 -12.40 7.06 4.32
C ILE A 6 -13.79 7.67 4.14
N TYR A 7 -14.31 7.70 2.91
CA TYR A 7 -15.62 8.26 2.63
C TYR A 7 -16.79 7.30 2.87
N ILE A 8 -16.52 5.99 2.92
CA ILE A 8 -17.55 4.96 3.08
C ILE A 8 -17.69 4.53 4.54
N TYR A 9 -16.60 4.54 5.31
CA TYR A 9 -16.57 4.03 6.67
C TYR A 9 -16.41 5.17 7.66
N GLU A 10 -17.27 5.19 8.68
CA GLU A 10 -17.12 6.07 9.83
C GLU A 10 -16.18 5.40 10.85
N TYR A 11 -15.07 6.07 11.15
CA TYR A 11 -14.15 5.63 12.21
C TYR A 11 -14.41 6.48 13.44
N GLU A 12 -14.95 5.85 14.49
CA GLU A 12 -15.36 6.53 15.72
C GLU A 12 -14.17 7.07 16.51
N THR A 13 -12.97 6.47 16.33
CA THR A 13 -11.77 6.88 17.04
C THR A 13 -10.54 6.99 16.12
N PRO A 14 -9.59 7.89 16.45
CA PRO A 14 -8.31 7.96 15.75
C PRO A 14 -7.53 6.64 15.77
N ARG A 15 -7.71 5.81 16.82
CA ARG A 15 -7.07 4.50 16.94
C ARG A 15 -7.56 3.53 15.87
N GLN A 16 -8.87 3.45 15.66
CA GLN A 16 -9.47 2.61 14.62
C GLN A 16 -9.04 3.07 13.22
N LEU A 17 -9.04 4.38 12.96
CA LEU A 17 -8.57 4.93 11.69
C LEU A 17 -7.12 4.52 11.40
N ARG A 18 -6.22 4.66 12.39
CA ARG A 18 -4.81 4.25 12.24
C ARG A 18 -4.65 2.75 12.02
N ALA A 19 -5.48 1.92 12.66
CA ALA A 19 -5.47 0.48 12.43
C ALA A 19 -5.87 0.15 10.98
N MET A 20 -6.98 0.71 10.51
CA MET A 20 -7.42 0.52 9.13
C MET A 20 -6.37 1.00 8.12
N LEU A 21 -5.75 2.16 8.35
CA LEU A 21 -4.71 2.69 7.47
C LEU A 21 -3.53 1.72 7.35
N ARG A 22 -3.05 1.16 8.46
CA ARG A 22 -1.95 0.17 8.44
C ARG A 22 -2.32 -1.04 7.60
N ASP A 23 -3.51 -1.59 7.82
CA ASP A 23 -3.97 -2.78 7.11
C ASP A 23 -4.16 -2.52 5.61
N TYR A 24 -4.74 -1.36 5.28
CA TYR A 24 -4.95 -0.95 3.90
C TYR A 24 -3.62 -0.75 3.17
N ILE A 25 -2.67 -0.01 3.76
CA ILE A 25 -1.37 0.25 3.15
C ILE A 25 -0.58 -1.05 2.98
N ASN A 26 -0.58 -1.93 3.99
CA ASN A 26 0.06 -3.24 3.87
C ASN A 26 -0.50 -4.03 2.68
N LYS A 27 -1.83 -4.16 2.59
CA LYS A 27 -2.48 -4.86 1.46
C LYS A 27 -2.19 -4.21 0.12
N TYR A 28 -2.22 -2.88 0.05
CA TYR A 28 -1.91 -2.15 -1.18
C TYR A 28 -0.48 -2.45 -1.66
N ASN A 29 0.47 -2.41 -0.73
CA ASN A 29 1.88 -2.60 -1.04
C ASN A 29 2.23 -4.05 -1.37
N THR A 30 1.50 -5.05 -0.87
CA THR A 30 1.90 -6.47 -0.96
C THR A 30 1.03 -7.32 -1.87
N TYR A 31 -0.17 -6.85 -2.23
CA TYR A 31 -1.15 -7.69 -2.94
C TYR A 31 -1.74 -7.02 -4.18
N ARG A 32 -1.70 -5.68 -4.30
CA ARG A 32 -2.37 -4.99 -5.41
C ARG A 32 -1.41 -4.83 -6.60
N PRO A 33 -1.68 -5.45 -7.76
CA PRO A 33 -0.91 -5.21 -8.97
C PRO A 33 -1.22 -3.82 -9.54
N HIS A 34 -0.20 -3.16 -10.11
CA HIS A 34 -0.32 -1.84 -10.72
C HIS A 34 0.20 -1.82 -12.14
N SER A 35 -0.59 -1.29 -13.08
CA SER A 35 -0.21 -1.19 -14.49
C SER A 35 1.04 -0.33 -14.72
N SER A 36 1.29 0.68 -13.88
CA SER A 36 2.48 1.53 -13.96
C SER A 36 3.79 0.82 -13.64
N ILE A 37 3.73 -0.37 -13.03
CA ILE A 37 4.90 -1.20 -12.68
C ILE A 37 4.70 -2.62 -13.22
N ASN A 38 4.23 -2.73 -14.46
CA ASN A 38 4.06 -4.00 -15.19
C ASN A 38 3.20 -5.05 -14.48
N GLY A 39 2.21 -4.61 -13.70
CA GLY A 39 1.34 -5.53 -12.96
C GLY A 39 1.98 -6.07 -11.67
N GLU A 40 3.15 -5.58 -11.27
CA GLU A 40 3.73 -5.90 -9.97
C GLU A 40 3.07 -5.09 -8.84
N TYR A 41 3.31 -5.52 -7.59
CA TYR A 41 2.90 -4.77 -6.41
C TYR A 41 4.04 -3.86 -5.89
N PRO A 42 3.71 -2.74 -5.23
CA PRO A 42 4.68 -1.69 -4.93
C PRO A 42 5.87 -2.16 -4.08
N ALA A 43 5.66 -3.05 -3.11
CA ALA A 43 6.74 -3.55 -2.27
C ALA A 43 7.76 -4.35 -3.06
N LYS A 44 7.33 -5.21 -4.00
CA LYS A 44 8.24 -5.96 -4.87
C LYS A 44 9.03 -5.04 -5.77
N PHE A 45 8.36 -4.11 -6.44
CA PHE A 45 9.04 -3.11 -7.27
C PHE A 45 10.08 -2.32 -6.47
N TYR A 46 9.76 -1.86 -5.26
CA TYR A 46 10.71 -1.14 -4.43
C TYR A 46 11.92 -2.00 -4.04
N LEU A 47 11.69 -3.23 -3.55
CA LEU A 47 12.77 -4.13 -3.14
C LEU A 47 13.69 -4.48 -4.31
N ASP A 48 13.13 -4.79 -5.47
CA ASP A 48 13.89 -5.10 -6.68
C ASP A 48 14.76 -3.89 -7.09
N ASN A 49 14.21 -2.67 -7.08
CA ASN A 49 14.96 -1.45 -7.38
C ASN A 49 16.01 -1.08 -6.30
N GLN A 50 15.72 -1.35 -5.02
CA GLN A 50 16.72 -1.16 -3.96
C GLN A 50 17.92 -2.06 -4.19
N VAL A 51 17.70 -3.35 -4.47
CA VAL A 51 18.77 -4.31 -4.77
C VAL A 51 19.65 -3.84 -5.94
N HIS A 52 19.04 -3.26 -6.98
CA HIS A 52 19.79 -2.70 -8.10
C HIS A 52 20.67 -1.50 -7.72
N VAL A 53 20.24 -0.65 -6.79
CA VAL A 53 21.01 0.52 -6.32
C VAL A 53 22.20 0.12 -5.43
N ILE A 54 22.10 -0.97 -4.66
CA ILE A 54 23.20 -1.45 -3.79
C ILE A 54 24.22 -2.32 -4.54
N ALA A 55 23.83 -2.89 -5.69
CA ALA A 55 24.67 -3.77 -6.50
C ALA A 55 25.44 -3.04 -7.63
N SER A 56 25.23 -1.73 -7.77
CA SER A 56 25.88 -0.83 -8.74
C SER A 56 26.93 0.06 -8.08
#